data_AF-A0A271LV46-F1
#
_entry.id   AF-A0A271LV46-F1
#
_cell.length_a   1.000
_cell.length_b   1.000
_cell.length_c   1.000
_cell.angle_alpha   90.00
_cell.angle_beta   90.00
_cell.angle_gamma   90.00
#
_symmetry.space_group_name_H-M   'P 1'
#
loop_
_entity.id
_entity.type
_entity.pdbx_description
1 polymer ?
#
loop_
_entity_poly.entity_id
_entity_poly.type
_entity_poly.pdbx_seq_one_letter_code
_entity_poly.pdbx_strand_id
1 'polypeptide(L)'
;MPLQNRVDPFGVIHAVPERGLFMGNRGIIHDPETKTLLKKRWALQAWIICVCEFRDVRREPMGRNRNGGKAGWTELFFLDEVTALSAGHRPCFFCRRERADDFVQRFGVVFGIAEPRAPQVDKRLHKERLASGGPAPVVSAEELAGLPDGAMIADGGDAYAMRGGKALRWSFAGYGDRVGGDPVGFGGFADRPIRLLTPATTVSVLRQGYEPVWHASAEA
;
A
#
# COMPACT_ATOMS: atom_id res chain seq x y z
N MET A 1 -2.70 -22.82 -8.76
CA MET A 1 -2.85 -21.42 -9.20
C MET A 1 -2.90 -20.52 -7.97
N PRO A 2 -2.13 -19.43 -7.89
CA PRO A 2 -2.25 -18.48 -6.79
C PRO A 2 -3.63 -17.81 -6.79
N LEU A 3 -4.13 -17.47 -5.60
CA LEU A 3 -5.33 -16.64 -5.47
C LEU A 3 -5.07 -15.21 -5.99
N GLN A 4 -6.10 -14.58 -6.54
CA GLN A 4 -6.06 -13.16 -6.91
C GLN A 4 -6.20 -12.27 -5.67
N ASN A 5 -5.12 -12.13 -4.92
CA ASN A 5 -5.12 -11.42 -3.65
C ASN A 5 -3.81 -10.68 -3.33
N ARG A 6 -2.94 -10.46 -4.32
CA ARG A 6 -1.71 -9.69 -4.15
C ARG A 6 -1.91 -8.30 -4.73
N VAL A 7 -1.57 -7.27 -3.98
CA VAL A 7 -1.86 -5.89 -4.35
C VAL A 7 -0.57 -5.20 -4.78
N ASP A 8 -0.61 -4.57 -5.95
CA ASP A 8 0.50 -3.75 -6.46
C ASP A 8 0.43 -2.29 -5.94
N PRO A 9 1.45 -1.46 -6.21
CA PRO A 9 1.47 -0.05 -5.79
C PRO A 9 0.33 0.80 -6.36
N PHE A 10 -0.26 0.42 -7.51
CA PHE A 10 -1.42 1.06 -8.12
C PHE A 10 -2.74 0.69 -7.41
N GLY A 11 -2.69 -0.33 -6.55
CA GLY A 11 -3.85 -0.87 -5.85
C GLY A 11 -4.64 -1.89 -6.67
N VAL A 12 -4.10 -2.42 -7.77
CA VAL A 12 -4.68 -3.51 -8.56
C VAL A 12 -4.38 -4.85 -7.87
N ILE A 13 -5.30 -5.81 -8.00
CA ILE A 13 -5.21 -7.12 -7.33
C ILE A 13 -4.85 -8.19 -8.37
N HIS A 14 -3.76 -8.90 -8.13
CA HIS A 14 -3.13 -9.86 -9.05
C HIS A 14 -3.09 -11.26 -8.47
N ALA A 15 -3.05 -12.26 -9.35
CA ALA A 15 -2.90 -13.67 -9.04
C ALA A 15 -1.45 -14.11 -9.28
N VAL A 16 -0.58 -13.85 -8.29
CA VAL A 16 0.86 -14.13 -8.37
C VAL A 16 1.31 -14.92 -7.12
N PRO A 17 2.37 -15.73 -7.19
CA PRO A 17 2.74 -16.66 -6.12
C PRO A 17 3.36 -15.98 -4.89
N GLU A 18 3.87 -14.76 -5.02
CA GLU A 18 4.62 -14.07 -3.98
C GLU A 18 3.76 -13.84 -2.73
N ARG A 19 4.40 -13.95 -1.56
CA ARG A 19 3.71 -13.89 -0.27
C ARG A 19 3.69 -12.48 0.31
N GLY A 20 4.78 -11.75 0.16
CA GLY A 20 4.98 -10.45 0.79
C GLY A 20 5.08 -10.51 2.32
N LEU A 21 5.23 -9.35 2.96
CA LEU A 21 5.43 -9.21 4.40
C LEU A 21 4.15 -8.85 5.16
N PHE A 22 3.19 -8.22 4.48
CA PHE A 22 1.98 -7.72 5.12
C PHE A 22 0.71 -8.23 4.44
N MET A 23 -0.34 -8.29 5.24
CA MET A 23 -1.70 -8.53 4.80
C MET A 23 -2.52 -7.24 4.95
N GLY A 24 -3.75 -7.23 4.46
CA GLY A 24 -4.70 -6.16 4.66
C GLY A 24 -6.07 -6.52 4.12
N ASN A 25 -6.95 -5.52 4.06
CA ASN A 25 -8.29 -5.74 3.54
C ASN A 25 -8.86 -4.52 2.80
N ARG A 26 -9.90 -4.80 2.02
CA ARG A 26 -10.84 -3.81 1.47
C ARG A 26 -12.29 -4.19 1.75
N GLY A 27 -12.53 -4.88 2.87
CA GLY A 27 -13.79 -5.55 3.18
C GLY A 27 -14.00 -6.88 2.46
N ILE A 28 -15.26 -7.35 2.41
CA ILE A 28 -15.63 -8.62 1.78
C ILE A 28 -15.89 -8.39 0.29
N ILE A 29 -14.92 -8.77 -0.54
CA ILE A 29 -14.95 -8.58 -2.01
C ILE A 29 -14.72 -9.89 -2.78
N HIS A 30 -14.92 -11.04 -2.12
CA HIS A 30 -14.76 -12.35 -2.71
C HIS A 30 -16.02 -13.21 -2.52
N ASP A 31 -16.13 -14.24 -3.35
CA ASP A 31 -16.99 -15.39 -3.12
C ASP A 31 -16.20 -16.46 -2.33
N PRO A 32 -16.66 -16.89 -1.15
CA PRO A 32 -15.90 -17.79 -0.26
C PRO A 32 -15.88 -19.26 -0.72
N GLU A 33 -16.78 -19.66 -1.62
CA GLU A 33 -16.81 -21.03 -2.15
C GLU A 33 -15.78 -21.19 -3.27
N THR A 34 -15.75 -20.23 -4.18
CA THR A 34 -14.87 -20.25 -5.36
C THR A 34 -13.52 -19.58 -5.11
N LYS A 35 -13.39 -18.79 -4.03
CA LYS A 35 -12.25 -17.93 -3.72
C LYS A 35 -11.89 -16.97 -4.86
N THR A 36 -12.92 -16.47 -5.55
CA THR A 36 -12.78 -15.50 -6.66
C THR A 36 -13.25 -14.12 -6.24
N LEU A 37 -12.69 -13.06 -6.84
CA LEU A 37 -13.12 -11.69 -6.58
C LEU A 37 -14.49 -11.40 -7.22
N LEU A 38 -15.37 -10.72 -6.48
CA LEU A 38 -16.64 -10.18 -6.98
C LEU A 38 -16.39 -9.00 -7.92
N LYS A 39 -17.42 -8.46 -8.59
CA LYS A 39 -17.27 -7.26 -9.44
C LYS A 39 -16.79 -6.02 -8.65
N LYS A 40 -17.23 -5.85 -7.41
CA LYS A 40 -16.76 -4.78 -6.52
C LYS A 40 -15.30 -5.01 -6.10
N ARG A 41 -14.50 -3.95 -6.00
CA ARG A 41 -13.08 -4.01 -5.59
C ARG A 41 -12.81 -3.48 -4.17
N TRP A 42 -13.85 -3.00 -3.50
CA TRP A 42 -13.87 -2.68 -2.07
C TRP A 42 -15.30 -2.71 -1.54
N ALA A 43 -15.45 -2.78 -0.22
CA ALA A 43 -16.74 -2.70 0.47
C ALA A 43 -16.74 -1.68 1.63
N LEU A 44 -15.60 -1.07 1.91
CA LEU A 44 -15.40 -0.12 3.02
C LEU A 44 -14.24 0.84 2.70
N GLN A 45 -14.20 2.00 3.37
CA GLN A 45 -13.14 3.00 3.20
C GLN A 45 -11.89 2.69 4.04
N ALA A 46 -12.04 1.96 5.15
CA ALA A 46 -10.98 1.60 6.08
C ALA A 46 -10.08 0.47 5.55
N TRP A 47 -9.31 0.80 4.52
CA TRP A 47 -8.29 -0.10 3.96
C TRP A 47 -7.10 -0.10 4.90
N ILE A 48 -6.81 -1.26 5.49
CA ILE A 48 -5.82 -1.39 6.55
C ILE A 48 -4.70 -2.36 6.20
N ILE A 49 -3.53 -2.13 6.81
CA ILE A 49 -2.33 -2.96 6.76
C ILE A 49 -2.25 -3.74 8.07
N CYS A 50 -2.21 -5.05 7.96
CA CYS A 50 -2.13 -6.02 9.05
C CYS A 50 -0.82 -6.82 8.94
N VAL A 51 -0.34 -7.34 10.06
CA VAL A 51 0.68 -8.41 10.04
C VAL A 51 0.06 -9.72 9.57
N CYS A 52 0.88 -10.60 9.01
CA CYS A 52 0.45 -11.92 8.56
C CYS A 52 0.17 -12.88 9.73
N GLU A 53 0.88 -12.71 10.85
CA GLU A 53 0.75 -13.53 12.06
C GLU A 53 0.47 -12.64 13.26
N PHE A 54 -0.63 -12.91 13.98
CA PHE A 54 -1.01 -12.15 15.17
C PHE A 54 -1.70 -13.05 16.18
N ARG A 55 -1.03 -13.33 17.30
CA ARG A 55 -1.48 -14.28 18.33
C ARG A 55 -1.74 -15.66 17.68
N ASP A 56 -2.67 -16.43 18.22
CA ASP A 56 -3.05 -17.74 17.68
C ASP A 56 -4.20 -17.67 16.65
N VAL A 57 -4.40 -16.51 16.02
CA VAL A 57 -5.48 -16.34 15.03
C VAL A 57 -5.05 -16.91 13.68
N ARG A 58 -5.66 -18.03 13.30
CA ARG A 58 -5.54 -18.58 11.94
C ARG A 58 -6.72 -18.17 11.08
N ARG A 59 -6.44 -17.84 9.82
CA ARG A 59 -7.44 -17.46 8.81
C ARG A 59 -7.19 -18.24 7.55
N GLU A 60 -8.26 -18.63 6.89
CA GLU A 60 -8.21 -19.15 5.54
C GLU A 60 -8.33 -17.96 4.56
N PRO A 61 -7.34 -17.72 3.66
CA PRO A 61 -7.45 -16.66 2.67
C PRO A 61 -8.71 -16.83 1.80
N MET A 62 -9.52 -15.77 1.72
CA MET A 62 -10.79 -15.73 0.99
C MET A 62 -11.78 -16.80 1.47
N GLY A 63 -11.75 -17.10 2.77
CA GLY A 63 -12.55 -18.15 3.40
C GLY A 63 -13.67 -17.66 4.33
N ARG A 64 -14.34 -18.62 4.95
CA ARG A 64 -15.44 -18.40 5.90
C ARG A 64 -14.92 -18.12 7.32
N ASN A 65 -14.22 -17.01 7.49
CA ASN A 65 -13.55 -16.63 8.74
C ASN A 65 -14.46 -15.96 9.79
N ARG A 66 -15.79 -15.96 9.63
CA ARG A 66 -16.76 -15.40 10.60
C ARG A 66 -17.69 -16.48 11.15
N ASN A 67 -18.18 -16.27 12.37
CA ASN A 67 -19.14 -17.13 13.05
C ASN A 67 -20.36 -17.47 12.15
N GLY A 68 -20.83 -18.71 12.28
CA GLY A 68 -21.94 -19.23 11.47
C GLY A 68 -21.55 -19.47 10.01
N GLY A 69 -20.28 -19.76 9.73
CA GLY A 69 -19.80 -20.10 8.38
C GLY A 69 -19.88 -18.94 7.39
N LYS A 70 -19.80 -17.69 7.83
CA LYS A 70 -19.91 -16.52 6.95
C LYS A 70 -18.55 -16.10 6.40
N ALA A 71 -18.54 -15.50 5.21
CA ALA A 71 -17.33 -14.95 4.60
C ALA A 71 -16.64 -13.93 5.52
N GLY A 72 -15.32 -14.04 5.64
CA GLY A 72 -14.48 -13.00 6.24
C GLY A 72 -14.25 -11.83 5.29
N TRP A 73 -13.59 -10.77 5.77
CA TRP A 73 -12.99 -9.80 4.85
C TRP A 73 -11.95 -10.48 3.95
N THR A 74 -11.80 -10.02 2.72
CA THR A 74 -10.84 -10.58 1.77
C THR A 74 -9.42 -10.28 2.21
N GLU A 75 -8.65 -11.32 2.49
CA GLU A 75 -7.22 -11.24 2.79
C GLU A 75 -6.44 -10.81 1.55
N LEU A 76 -5.88 -9.60 1.58
CA LEU A 76 -5.01 -9.05 0.54
C LEU A 76 -3.57 -8.99 1.05
N PHE A 77 -2.59 -9.23 0.18
CA PHE A 77 -1.18 -9.32 0.54
C PHE A 77 -0.35 -8.27 -0.21
N PHE A 78 0.69 -7.77 0.46
CA PHE A 78 1.57 -6.72 -0.03
C PHE A 78 3.02 -7.16 0.14
N LEU A 79 3.86 -6.84 -0.84
CA LEU A 79 5.31 -7.08 -0.74
C LEU A 79 5.84 -6.57 0.60
N ASP A 80 5.52 -5.33 0.94
CA ASP A 80 5.91 -4.67 2.18
C ASP A 80 4.93 -3.53 2.56
N GLU A 81 5.27 -2.73 3.58
CA GLU A 81 4.42 -1.63 4.01
C GLU A 81 4.43 -0.48 3.00
N VAL A 82 5.56 -0.21 2.34
CA VAL A 82 5.69 0.79 1.28
C VAL A 82 4.67 0.54 0.16
N THR A 83 4.59 -0.70 -0.32
CA THR A 83 3.62 -1.13 -1.33
C THR A 83 2.18 -0.90 -0.84
N ALA A 84 1.89 -1.27 0.41
CA ALA A 84 0.55 -1.16 0.99
C ALA A 84 0.11 0.30 1.20
N LEU A 85 1.03 1.15 1.64
CA LEU A 85 0.86 2.59 1.78
C LEU A 85 0.63 3.27 0.42
N SER A 86 1.37 2.86 -0.63
CA SER A 86 1.13 3.33 -2.00
C SER A 86 -0.26 2.93 -2.50
N ALA A 87 -0.70 1.71 -2.22
CA ALA A 87 -2.08 1.27 -2.50
C ALA A 87 -3.13 1.97 -1.60
N GLY A 88 -2.73 2.89 -0.72
CA GLY A 88 -3.55 3.73 0.12
C GLY A 88 -4.15 3.04 1.35
N HIS A 89 -3.51 1.99 1.86
CA HIS A 89 -3.87 1.38 3.14
C HIS A 89 -3.15 2.11 4.27
N ARG A 90 -3.70 2.10 5.48
CA ARG A 90 -3.04 2.59 6.71
C ARG A 90 -2.85 1.46 7.74
N PRO A 91 -1.96 1.56 8.72
CA PRO A 91 -1.80 0.49 9.71
C PRO A 91 -3.09 0.17 10.51
N CYS A 92 -3.27 -1.12 10.86
CA CYS A 92 -4.40 -1.62 11.64
C CYS A 92 -4.27 -1.26 13.14
N PHE A 93 -5.34 -0.74 13.76
CA PHE A 93 -5.38 -0.53 15.22
C PHE A 93 -5.49 -1.84 16.04
N PHE A 94 -5.81 -2.95 15.38
CA PHE A 94 -5.95 -4.24 16.05
C PHE A 94 -4.60 -4.92 16.27
N CYS A 95 -3.83 -5.06 15.19
CA CYS A 95 -2.62 -5.87 15.11
C CYS A 95 -1.32 -5.08 14.98
N ARG A 96 -1.40 -3.77 14.70
CA ARG A 96 -0.28 -2.85 14.48
C ARG A 96 -0.56 -1.53 15.19
N ARG A 97 -1.06 -1.61 16.43
CA ARG A 97 -1.61 -0.47 17.19
C ARG A 97 -0.65 0.70 17.25
N GLU A 98 0.58 0.49 17.72
CA GLU A 98 1.59 1.55 17.84
C GLU A 98 1.86 2.25 16.50
N ARG A 99 1.94 1.47 15.41
CA ARG A 99 2.12 1.98 14.05
C ARG A 99 0.90 2.77 13.57
N ALA A 100 -0.30 2.32 13.92
CA ALA A 100 -1.55 2.99 13.58
C ALA A 100 -1.70 4.31 14.35
N ASP A 101 -1.35 4.31 15.64
CA ASP A 101 -1.30 5.51 16.47
C ASP A 101 -0.31 6.52 15.90
N ASP A 102 0.94 6.12 15.62
CA ASP A 102 1.96 6.99 15.04
C ASP A 102 1.52 7.60 13.69
N PHE A 103 0.97 6.79 12.78
CA PHE A 103 0.47 7.26 11.50
C PHE A 103 -0.65 8.31 11.65
N VAL A 104 -1.62 8.05 12.55
CA VAL A 104 -2.76 8.94 12.76
C VAL A 104 -2.35 10.22 13.50
N GLN A 105 -1.40 10.14 14.45
CA GLN A 105 -0.88 11.33 15.14
C GLN A 105 -0.11 12.25 14.18
N ARG A 106 0.78 11.69 13.35
CA ARG A 106 1.49 12.46 12.30
C ARG A 106 0.52 13.08 11.30
N PHE A 107 -0.52 12.35 10.92
CA PHE A 107 -1.62 12.91 10.13
C PHE A 107 -2.28 14.11 10.85
N GLY A 108 -2.53 14.02 12.15
CA GLY A 108 -3.05 15.13 12.94
C GLY A 108 -2.16 16.36 12.88
N VAL A 109 -0.85 16.18 13.08
CA VAL A 109 0.15 17.26 12.99
C VAL A 109 0.13 17.93 11.61
N VAL A 110 0.22 17.14 10.53
CA VAL A 110 0.25 17.65 9.14
C VAL A 110 -0.99 18.48 8.80
N PHE A 111 -2.16 18.07 9.29
CA PHE A 111 -3.43 18.72 8.94
C PHE A 111 -4.01 19.62 10.04
N GLY A 112 -3.25 19.90 11.11
CA GLY A 112 -3.67 20.76 12.21
C GLY A 112 -4.90 20.24 12.97
N ILE A 113 -5.03 18.92 13.11
CA ILE A 113 -6.16 18.28 13.79
C ILE A 113 -5.70 17.83 15.18
N ALA A 114 -6.23 18.45 16.23
CA ALA A 114 -5.86 18.17 17.62
C ALA A 114 -6.19 16.72 18.07
N GLU A 115 -7.34 16.20 17.64
CA GLU A 115 -7.76 14.82 17.92
C GLU A 115 -7.97 14.05 16.60
N PRO A 116 -6.90 13.60 15.94
CA PRO A 116 -7.01 12.89 14.69
C PRO A 116 -7.63 11.50 14.91
N ARG A 117 -8.54 11.11 14.01
CA ARG A 117 -9.23 9.82 14.07
C ARG A 117 -9.10 9.08 12.74
N ALA A 118 -9.02 7.76 12.84
CA ALA A 118 -8.86 6.88 11.69
C ALA A 118 -9.89 7.11 10.55
N PRO A 119 -11.19 7.36 10.81
CA PRO A 119 -12.14 7.66 9.75
C PRO A 119 -11.84 8.94 8.96
N GLN A 120 -11.17 9.93 9.56
CA GLN A 120 -10.74 11.14 8.84
C GLN A 120 -9.65 10.80 7.82
N VAL A 121 -8.68 9.97 8.22
CA VAL A 121 -7.65 9.42 7.33
C VAL A 121 -8.29 8.60 6.22
N ASP A 122 -9.18 7.67 6.57
CA ASP A 122 -9.85 6.78 5.62
C ASP A 122 -10.63 7.56 4.55
N LYS A 123 -11.32 8.64 4.95
CA LYS A 123 -12.07 9.52 4.04
C LYS A 123 -11.17 10.26 3.05
N ARG A 124 -9.99 10.72 3.49
CA ARG A 124 -9.01 11.38 2.59
C ARG A 124 -8.38 10.37 1.64
N LEU A 125 -7.83 9.29 2.18
CA LEU A 125 -7.22 8.23 1.39
C LEU A 125 -8.19 7.67 0.35
N HIS A 126 -9.48 7.53 0.67
CA HIS A 126 -10.47 7.05 -0.30
C HIS A 126 -10.58 7.93 -1.56
N LYS A 127 -10.43 9.25 -1.42
CA LYS A 127 -10.45 10.19 -2.56
C LYS A 127 -9.15 10.20 -3.36
N GLU A 128 -8.06 9.76 -2.74
CA GLU A 128 -6.70 9.85 -3.30
C GLU A 128 -6.24 8.53 -3.94
N ARG A 129 -6.82 7.38 -3.54
CA ARG A 129 -6.47 6.07 -4.09
C ARG A 129 -6.84 5.95 -5.57
N LEU A 130 -5.87 5.59 -6.40
CA LEU A 130 -6.10 5.25 -7.81
C LEU A 130 -7.14 4.15 -7.99
N ALA A 131 -7.06 3.09 -7.19
CA ALA A 131 -8.02 1.98 -7.20
C ALA A 131 -9.46 2.37 -6.79
N SER A 132 -9.68 3.58 -6.26
CA SER A 132 -11.02 4.15 -5.99
C SER A 132 -11.37 5.31 -6.94
N GLY A 133 -10.63 5.49 -8.03
CA GLY A 133 -10.84 6.58 -9.01
C GLY A 133 -10.19 7.90 -8.62
N GLY A 134 -9.29 7.90 -7.64
CA GLY A 134 -8.49 9.08 -7.27
C GLY A 134 -7.52 9.50 -8.38
N PRO A 135 -6.99 10.74 -8.30
CA PRO A 135 -6.08 11.28 -9.31
C PRO A 135 -4.69 10.63 -9.23
N ALA A 136 -4.03 10.52 -10.40
CA ALA A 136 -2.61 10.18 -10.52
C ALA A 136 -1.84 11.43 -11.00
N PRO A 137 -1.52 12.39 -10.10
CA PRO A 137 -0.89 13.63 -10.50
C PRO A 137 0.48 13.37 -11.11
N VAL A 138 0.80 14.11 -12.16
CA VAL A 138 2.14 14.11 -12.76
C VAL A 138 3.05 14.94 -11.86
N VAL A 139 4.25 14.44 -11.60
CA VAL A 139 5.27 15.11 -10.78
C VAL A 139 6.44 15.53 -11.65
N SER A 140 6.93 16.74 -11.42
CA SER A 140 8.15 17.28 -12.03
C SER A 140 9.41 16.60 -11.50
N ALA A 141 10.53 16.79 -12.20
CA ALA A 141 11.83 16.26 -11.76
C ALA A 141 12.26 16.82 -10.40
N GLU A 142 11.95 18.10 -10.15
CA GLU A 142 12.22 18.77 -8.87
C GLU A 142 11.36 18.18 -7.74
N GLU A 143 10.07 17.93 -8.01
CA GLU A 143 9.18 17.31 -7.03
C GLU A 143 9.60 15.87 -6.70
N LEU A 144 10.08 15.11 -7.70
CA LEU A 144 10.62 13.77 -7.52
C LEU A 144 11.78 13.75 -6.53
N ALA A 145 12.71 14.70 -6.66
CA ALA A 145 13.85 14.80 -5.75
C ALA A 145 13.45 15.15 -4.31
N GLY A 146 12.29 15.78 -4.11
CA GLY A 146 11.73 16.13 -2.80
C GLY A 146 10.71 15.13 -2.25
N LEU A 147 10.51 13.96 -2.87
CA LEU A 147 9.66 12.91 -2.33
C LEU A 147 10.34 12.21 -1.15
N PRO A 148 9.59 11.90 -0.06
CA PRO A 148 10.14 11.17 1.07
C PRO A 148 10.38 9.70 0.71
N ASP A 149 11.29 9.07 1.46
CA ASP A 149 11.47 7.62 1.40
C ASP A 149 10.14 6.90 1.65
N GLY A 150 9.85 5.89 0.83
CA GLY A 150 8.61 5.12 0.87
C GLY A 150 7.46 5.70 0.04
N ALA A 151 7.62 6.89 -0.56
CA ALA A 151 6.73 7.31 -1.64
C ALA A 151 6.99 6.44 -2.88
N MET A 152 5.93 6.14 -3.63
CA MET A 152 6.03 5.41 -4.90
C MET A 152 5.50 6.21 -6.07
N ILE A 153 6.17 6.05 -7.20
CA ILE A 153 5.90 6.71 -8.47
C ILE A 153 5.73 5.65 -9.57
N ALA A 154 5.15 6.06 -10.69
CA ALA A 154 5.04 5.27 -11.90
C ALA A 154 5.63 5.99 -13.11
N ASP A 155 6.32 5.21 -13.92
CA ASP A 155 6.71 5.55 -15.28
C ASP A 155 6.01 4.56 -16.23
N GLY A 156 4.94 5.00 -16.88
CA GLY A 156 4.05 4.10 -17.62
C GLY A 156 3.45 3.02 -16.71
N GLY A 157 3.78 1.74 -16.99
CA GLY A 157 3.32 0.59 -16.22
C GLY A 157 4.29 0.15 -15.12
N ASP A 158 5.51 0.68 -15.08
CA ASP A 158 6.52 0.34 -14.09
C ASP A 158 6.37 1.21 -12.85
N ALA A 159 6.48 0.59 -11.66
CA ALA A 159 6.44 1.27 -10.38
C ALA A 159 7.84 1.34 -9.75
N TYR A 160 8.11 2.45 -9.05
CA TYR A 160 9.37 2.67 -8.36
C TYR A 160 9.09 3.23 -6.95
N ALA A 161 9.88 2.80 -5.96
CA ALA A 161 9.85 3.36 -4.61
C ALA A 161 11.05 4.27 -4.38
N MET A 162 10.80 5.43 -3.77
CA MET A 162 11.82 6.40 -3.40
C MET A 162 12.56 5.91 -2.15
N ARG A 163 13.89 5.80 -2.23
CA ARG A 163 14.74 5.42 -1.10
C ARG A 163 16.12 6.06 -1.22
N GLY A 164 16.56 6.79 -0.20
CA GLY A 164 17.90 7.36 -0.12
C GLY A 164 18.28 8.23 -1.34
N GLY A 165 17.33 9.02 -1.86
CA GLY A 165 17.57 9.86 -3.04
C GLY A 165 17.65 9.09 -4.37
N LYS A 166 17.13 7.87 -4.43
CA LYS A 166 17.06 7.04 -5.65
C LYS A 166 15.66 6.46 -5.83
N ALA A 167 15.35 6.04 -7.06
CA ALA A 167 14.13 5.29 -7.36
C ALA A 167 14.46 3.81 -7.56
N LEU A 168 13.94 2.96 -6.68
CA LEU A 168 14.09 1.51 -6.73
C LEU A 168 12.93 0.89 -7.51
N ARG A 169 13.22 0.23 -8.62
CA ARG A 169 12.19 -0.49 -9.39
C ARG A 169 11.53 -1.56 -8.53
N TRP A 170 10.21 -1.64 -8.58
CA TRP A 170 9.40 -2.57 -7.81
C TRP A 170 8.88 -3.72 -8.68
N SER A 171 8.81 -4.92 -8.09
CA SER A 171 7.94 -6.01 -8.55
C SER A 171 7.39 -6.77 -7.35
N PHE A 172 6.47 -7.71 -7.57
CA PHE A 172 6.01 -8.60 -6.50
C PHE A 172 7.12 -9.42 -5.83
N ALA A 173 8.25 -9.64 -6.52
CA ALA A 173 9.39 -10.39 -5.99
C ALA A 173 10.38 -9.54 -5.19
N GLY A 174 10.25 -8.21 -5.20
CA GLY A 174 11.16 -7.32 -4.50
C GLY A 174 11.50 -6.04 -5.26
N TYR A 175 12.69 -5.52 -4.99
CA TYR A 175 13.21 -4.26 -5.53
C TYR A 175 14.55 -4.47 -6.23
N GLY A 176 14.95 -3.49 -7.06
CA GLY A 176 16.30 -3.37 -7.63
C GLY A 176 16.74 -4.59 -8.44
N ASP A 177 17.94 -5.11 -8.14
CA ASP A 177 18.59 -6.24 -8.84
C ASP A 177 17.69 -7.46 -9.01
N ARG A 178 16.80 -7.73 -8.04
CA ARG A 178 15.82 -8.84 -8.12
C ARG A 178 14.78 -8.68 -9.22
N VAL A 179 14.64 -7.47 -9.77
CA VAL A 179 13.68 -7.09 -10.80
C VAL A 179 14.38 -6.82 -12.15
N GLY A 180 15.71 -6.87 -12.19
CA GLY A 180 16.51 -6.53 -13.36
C GLY A 180 16.50 -5.03 -13.63
N GLY A 181 17.42 -4.32 -12.97
CA GLY A 181 17.68 -2.90 -13.21
C GLY A 181 18.32 -2.21 -12.02
N ASP A 182 19.36 -1.41 -12.29
CA ASP A 182 20.01 -0.58 -11.28
C ASP A 182 19.05 0.49 -10.74
N PRO A 183 19.23 0.95 -9.48
CA PRO A 183 18.55 2.13 -8.97
C PRO A 183 18.69 3.31 -9.94
N VAL A 184 17.56 3.92 -10.31
CA VAL A 184 17.53 5.01 -11.27
C VAL A 184 17.70 6.33 -10.51
N GLY A 185 18.71 7.11 -10.90
CA GLY A 185 18.84 8.51 -10.45
C GLY A 185 17.78 9.39 -11.11
N PHE A 186 17.41 10.51 -10.47
CA PHE A 186 16.24 11.31 -10.90
C PHE A 186 16.33 11.85 -12.34
N GLY A 187 17.54 12.12 -12.84
CA GLY A 187 17.75 12.50 -14.24
C GLY A 187 17.28 11.43 -15.25
N GLY A 188 17.20 10.16 -14.85
CA GLY A 188 16.67 9.07 -15.70
C GLY A 188 15.16 9.17 -15.97
N PHE A 189 14.46 10.04 -15.25
CA PHE A 189 13.04 10.33 -15.46
C PHE A 189 12.78 11.69 -16.14
N ALA A 190 13.84 12.43 -16.48
CA ALA A 190 13.70 13.73 -17.13
C ALA A 190 12.82 13.61 -18.40
N ASP A 191 11.93 14.58 -18.58
CA ASP A 191 10.98 14.68 -19.70
C ASP A 191 9.92 13.56 -19.81
N ARG A 192 9.81 12.68 -18.81
CA ARG A 192 8.80 11.61 -18.76
C ARG A 192 7.60 12.02 -17.90
N PRO A 193 6.36 11.62 -18.26
CA PRO A 193 5.17 11.93 -17.47
C PRO A 193 5.09 11.01 -16.24
N ILE A 194 5.93 11.27 -15.24
CA ILE A 194 5.99 10.48 -14.01
C ILE A 194 4.78 10.76 -13.14
N ARG A 195 4.12 9.71 -12.65
CA ARG A 195 2.91 9.83 -11.82
C ARG A 195 3.19 9.44 -10.40
N LEU A 196 2.70 10.22 -9.45
CA LEU A 196 2.69 9.83 -8.04
C LEU A 196 1.60 8.78 -7.81
N LEU A 197 2.00 7.61 -7.28
CA LEU A 197 1.08 6.54 -6.90
C LEU A 197 0.62 6.66 -5.45
N THR A 198 1.55 7.03 -4.57
CA THR A 198 1.26 7.13 -3.14
C THR A 198 0.32 8.30 -2.85
N PRO A 199 -0.80 8.10 -2.13
CA PRO A 199 -1.73 9.17 -1.78
C PRO A 199 -1.03 10.37 -1.14
N ALA A 200 -1.45 11.58 -1.52
CA ALA A 200 -0.85 12.82 -1.01
C ALA A 200 -0.89 12.91 0.53
N THR A 201 -1.95 12.39 1.16
CA THR A 201 -2.04 12.27 2.62
C THR A 201 -0.93 11.38 3.17
N THR A 202 -0.68 10.23 2.54
CA THR A 202 0.40 9.31 2.95
C THR A 202 1.78 9.95 2.73
N VAL A 203 2.01 10.60 1.59
CA VAL A 203 3.28 11.33 1.33
C VAL A 203 3.55 12.37 2.43
N SER A 204 2.52 13.08 2.87
CA SER A 204 2.68 14.08 3.92
C SER A 204 3.00 13.44 5.28
N VAL A 205 2.41 12.30 5.60
CA VAL A 205 2.72 11.52 6.81
C VAL A 205 4.15 10.96 6.78
N LEU A 206 4.62 10.48 5.62
CA LEU A 206 6.00 10.04 5.42
C LEU A 206 6.98 11.22 5.62
N ARG A 207 6.69 12.40 5.06
CA ARG A 207 7.50 13.62 5.28
C ARG A 207 7.56 14.03 6.75
N GLN A 208 6.49 13.77 7.50
CA GLN A 208 6.46 14.00 8.94
C GLN A 208 7.27 12.96 9.74
N GLY A 209 7.94 12.01 9.08
CA GLY A 209 8.85 11.04 9.68
C GLY A 209 8.25 9.68 10.02
N TYR A 210 7.11 9.31 9.42
CA TYR A 210 6.64 7.92 9.49
C TYR A 210 7.58 7.03 8.67
N GLU A 211 8.27 6.10 9.32
CA GLU A 211 9.24 5.22 8.64
C GLU A 211 8.59 3.88 8.29
N PRO A 212 8.23 3.60 7.02
CA PRO A 212 7.56 2.36 6.65
C PRO A 212 8.51 1.16 6.67
N VAL A 213 7.96 -0.04 6.89
CA VAL A 213 8.73 -1.29 6.76
C VAL A 213 8.93 -1.67 5.29
N TRP A 214 10.19 -1.90 4.94
CA TRP A 214 10.62 -2.30 3.60
C TRP A 214 10.81 -3.81 3.48
N HIS A 215 10.66 -4.34 2.27
CA HIS A 215 11.13 -5.68 1.96
C HIS A 215 12.66 -5.73 2.00
N ALA A 216 13.24 -6.85 2.47
CA ALA A 216 14.69 -7.01 2.62
C ALA A 216 15.49 -6.79 1.33
N SER A 217 14.87 -6.99 0.15
CA SER A 217 15.51 -6.70 -1.14
C SER A 217 15.69 -5.22 -1.45
N ALA A 218 15.09 -4.32 -0.67
CA ALA A 218 15.27 -2.88 -0.83
C ALA A 218 16.53 -2.38 -0.11
N GLU A 219 17.18 -3.24 0.67
CA GLU A 219 18.50 -2.98 1.23
C GLU A 219 19.56 -3.30 0.16
N ALA A 220 20.41 -2.31 -0.11
CA ALA A 220 21.63 -2.47 -0.89
C ALA A 220 22.81 -2.59 0.06
#